data_AF-A0A1G0L909-F1
#
_entry.id   AF-A0A1G0L909-F1
#
_cell.length_a   1.000
_cell.length_b   1.000
_cell.length_c   1.000
_cell.angle_alpha   90.00
_cell.angle_beta   90.00
_cell.angle_gamma   90.00
#
_symmetry.space_group_name_H-M   'P 1'
#
loop_
_entity.id
_entity.type
_entity.pdbx_description
1 polymer ?
#
loop_
_entity_poly.entity_id
_entity_poly.type
_entity_poly.pdbx_seq_one_letter_code
_entity_poly.pdbx_strand_id
1 'polypeptide(L)'
;MAAVERVVTKAIPTRWISEMEGQLADADRRLVNAQRHLEAGAGGRALEEVYPGVMGTAMVRVWLKDEPWHTRRSLQDLSRMVRDELPSGFATLFELKLDHRSFTGWRAEDARPLIDEARAFVAAVRAEVERCAPKPGP
;
A
#
# COMPACT_ATOMS: atom_id res chain seq x y z
N MET A 1 -29.12 6.19 6.68
CA MET A 1 -27.73 6.18 6.21
C MET A 1 -27.75 5.77 4.75
N ALA A 2 -27.39 6.67 3.83
CA ALA A 2 -27.41 6.35 2.41
C ALA A 2 -26.32 5.33 2.10
N ALA A 3 -26.70 4.22 1.47
CA ALA A 3 -25.76 3.27 0.89
C ALA A 3 -24.99 4.01 -0.20
N VAL A 4 -23.70 4.29 0.05
CA VAL A 4 -22.82 4.86 -0.97
C VAL A 4 -22.57 3.76 -2.00
N GLU A 5 -23.28 3.81 -3.12
CA GLU A 5 -23.08 2.90 -4.25
C GLU A 5 -21.63 3.00 -4.72
N ARG A 6 -21.02 1.83 -4.88
CA ARG A 6 -19.66 1.68 -5.39
C ARG A 6 -19.67 1.99 -6.88
N VAL A 7 -19.24 3.20 -7.25
CA VAL A 7 -19.08 3.60 -8.64
C VAL A 7 -17.63 3.30 -9.05
N VAL A 8 -17.45 2.32 -9.93
CA VAL A 8 -16.19 2.09 -10.64
C VAL A 8 -16.41 2.47 -12.10
N THR A 9 -15.85 3.60 -12.51
CA THR A 9 -15.81 4.07 -13.89
C THR A 9 -14.69 3.38 -14.67
N LYS A 10 -14.84 3.25 -15.99
CA LYS A 10 -13.79 2.64 -16.83
C LYS A 10 -12.57 3.52 -17.05
N ALA A 11 -12.64 4.82 -16.74
CA ALA A 11 -11.61 5.80 -17.09
C ALA A 11 -11.16 6.59 -15.85
N ILE A 12 -9.97 6.27 -15.35
CA ILE A 12 -9.35 6.99 -14.24
C ILE A 12 -8.84 8.35 -14.75
N PRO A 13 -9.14 9.48 -14.08
CA PRO A 13 -8.59 10.78 -14.45
C PRO A 13 -7.05 10.79 -14.38
N THR A 14 -6.37 11.44 -15.34
CA THR A 14 -4.90 11.45 -15.45
C THR A 14 -4.19 11.85 -14.15
N ARG A 15 -4.73 12.86 -13.43
CA ARG A 15 -4.19 13.27 -12.12
C ARG A 15 -4.11 12.11 -11.13
N TRP A 16 -5.15 11.27 -11.08
CA TRP A 16 -5.22 10.14 -10.17
C TRP A 16 -4.34 8.98 -10.62
N ILE A 17 -4.16 8.78 -11.92
CA ILE A 17 -3.15 7.85 -12.45
C ILE A 17 -1.76 8.26 -11.95
N SER A 18 -1.36 9.52 -12.15
CA SER A 18 -0.04 10.00 -11.71
C SER A 18 0.15 9.92 -10.19
N GLU A 19 -0.89 10.17 -9.40
CA GLU A 19 -0.83 10.01 -7.94
C GLU A 19 -0.62 8.54 -7.55
N MET A 20 -1.38 7.61 -8.14
CA MET A 20 -1.23 6.17 -7.91
C MET A 20 0.15 5.67 -8.31
N GLU A 21 0.65 6.08 -9.48
CA GLU A 21 1.99 5.77 -9.96
C GLU A 21 3.07 6.31 -9.01
N GLY A 22 2.88 7.52 -8.49
CA GLY A 22 3.77 8.13 -7.49
C GLY A 22 3.85 7.33 -6.19
N GLN A 23 2.70 6.89 -5.66
CA GLN A 23 2.65 6.05 -4.46
C GLN A 23 3.35 4.70 -4.68
N LEU A 24 3.11 4.05 -5.82
CA LEU A 24 3.73 2.77 -6.15
C LEU A 24 5.23 2.89 -6.41
N ALA A 25 5.67 3.98 -7.06
CA ALA A 25 7.09 4.25 -7.25
C ALA A 25 7.82 4.53 -5.93
N ASP A 26 7.17 5.23 -4.99
CA ASP A 26 7.70 5.40 -3.64
C ASP A 26 7.81 4.05 -2.90
N ALA A 27 6.78 3.21 -2.98
CA ALA A 27 6.78 1.88 -2.40
C ALA A 27 7.92 0.99 -2.94
N ASP A 28 8.17 1.03 -4.24
CA ASP A 28 9.29 0.29 -4.86
C ASP A 28 10.66 0.79 -4.35
N ARG A 29 10.87 2.11 -4.26
CA ARG A 29 12.11 2.66 -3.68
C ARG A 29 12.31 2.21 -2.24
N ARG A 30 11.24 2.23 -1.43
CA ARG A 30 11.27 1.77 -0.04
C ARG A 30 11.58 0.29 0.08
N LEU A 31 11.03 -0.55 -0.81
CA LEU A 31 11.35 -1.98 -0.86
C LEU A 31 12.84 -2.22 -1.16
N VAL A 32 13.44 -1.44 -2.06
CA VAL A 32 14.88 -1.49 -2.32
C VAL A 32 15.70 -1.11 -1.08
N ASN A 33 15.30 -0.04 -0.38
CA ASN A 33 15.98 0.39 0.85
C ASN A 33 15.81 -0.63 1.99
N ALA A 34 14.59 -1.16 2.17
CA ALA A 34 14.29 -2.18 3.16
C ALA A 34 15.13 -3.44 2.94
N GLN A 35 15.32 -3.85 1.69
CA GLN A 35 16.21 -4.95 1.33
C GLN A 35 17.67 -4.70 1.78
N ARG A 36 18.20 -3.48 1.57
CA ARG A 36 19.53 -3.10 2.06
C ARG A 36 19.62 -3.18 3.59
N HIS A 37 18.56 -2.79 4.30
CA HIS A 37 18.49 -2.92 5.75
C HIS A 37 18.48 -4.39 6.20
N LEU A 38 17.76 -5.28 5.49
CA LEU A 38 17.80 -6.71 5.78
C LEU A 38 19.20 -7.30 5.57
N GLU A 39 19.89 -6.92 4.50
CA GLU A 39 21.27 -7.35 4.21
C GLU A 39 22.26 -6.87 5.28
N ALA A 40 22.00 -5.71 5.88
CA ALA A 40 22.75 -5.19 7.03
C ALA A 40 22.31 -5.79 8.39
N GLY A 41 21.38 -6.75 8.41
CA GLY A 41 20.86 -7.37 9.65
C GLY A 41 19.86 -6.51 10.43
N ALA A 42 19.47 -5.34 9.89
CA ALA A 42 18.62 -4.36 10.56
C ALA A 42 17.13 -4.56 10.22
N GLY A 43 16.54 -5.66 10.69
CA GLY A 43 15.14 -6.02 10.41
C GLY A 43 14.13 -4.95 10.82
N GLY A 44 14.30 -4.35 12.01
CA GLY A 44 13.46 -3.25 12.46
C GLY A 44 13.47 -2.04 11.51
N ARG A 45 14.65 -1.67 10.99
CA ARG A 45 14.78 -0.57 10.01
C ARG A 45 14.14 -0.92 8.67
N ALA A 46 14.25 -2.18 8.25
CA ALA A 46 13.58 -2.64 7.04
C ALA A 46 12.05 -2.49 7.14
N LEU A 47 11.47 -2.84 8.29
CA LEU A 47 10.03 -2.68 8.54
C LEU A 47 9.62 -1.22 8.64
N GLU A 48 10.40 -0.38 9.33
CA GLU A 48 10.15 1.08 9.41
C GLU A 48 10.13 1.72 8.02
N GLU A 49 11.05 1.30 7.14
CA GLU A 49 11.21 1.84 5.80
C GLU A 49 10.07 1.43 4.86
N VAL A 50 9.68 0.14 4.88
CA VAL A 50 8.67 -0.39 3.96
C VAL A 50 7.24 -0.04 4.37
N TYR A 51 6.97 0.13 5.68
CA TYR A 51 5.62 0.30 6.21
C TYR A 51 4.84 1.44 5.54
N PRO A 52 5.39 2.67 5.37
CA PRO A 52 4.68 3.73 4.66
C PRO A 52 4.38 3.39 3.20
N GLY A 53 5.27 2.64 2.53
CA GLY A 53 5.06 2.20 1.15
C GLY A 53 3.89 1.22 1.03
N VAL A 54 3.77 0.28 1.97
CA VAL A 54 2.62 -0.64 2.03
C VAL A 54 1.32 0.11 2.31
N MET A 55 1.32 1.08 3.22
CA MET A 55 0.15 1.92 3.49
C MET A 55 -0.29 2.73 2.26
N GLY A 56 0.65 3.33 1.53
CA GLY A 56 0.38 4.04 0.27
C GLY A 56 -0.17 3.11 -0.81
N THR A 57 0.39 1.90 -0.93
CA THR A 57 -0.08 0.87 -1.86
C THR A 57 -1.50 0.39 -1.53
N ALA A 58 -1.81 0.20 -0.24
CA ALA A 58 -3.16 -0.15 0.19
C ALA A 58 -4.16 0.98 -0.11
N MET A 59 -3.75 2.24 0.05
CA MET A 59 -4.56 3.39 -0.37
C MET A 59 -4.85 3.40 -1.87
N VAL A 60 -3.86 3.09 -2.71
CA VAL A 60 -4.07 2.94 -4.17
C VAL A 60 -5.11 1.87 -4.45
N ARG A 61 -5.04 0.72 -3.76
CA ARG A 61 -6.02 -0.35 -3.91
C ARG A 61 -7.42 0.06 -3.46
N VAL A 62 -7.53 0.86 -2.40
CA VAL A 62 -8.80 1.48 -2.00
C VAL A 62 -9.34 2.37 -3.11
N TRP A 63 -8.52 3.24 -3.70
CA TRP A 63 -8.95 4.14 -4.77
C TRP A 63 -9.39 3.43 -6.05
N LEU A 64 -8.78 2.29 -6.38
CA LEU A 64 -9.23 1.44 -7.49
C LEU A 64 -10.60 0.81 -7.25
N LYS A 65 -11.01 0.65 -5.98
CA LYS A 65 -12.29 0.05 -5.59
C LYS A 65 -13.37 1.08 -5.30
N ASP A 66 -12.98 2.25 -4.79
CA ASP A 66 -13.84 3.33 -4.32
C ASP A 66 -13.27 4.67 -4.78
N GLU A 67 -13.71 5.07 -5.97
CA GLU A 67 -13.07 6.12 -6.75
C GLU A 67 -13.15 7.47 -6.02
N PRO A 68 -12.01 8.04 -5.56
CA PRO A 68 -12.01 9.25 -4.74
C PRO A 68 -12.42 10.50 -5.52
N TRP A 69 -12.48 10.43 -6.86
CA TRP A 69 -13.02 11.49 -7.71
C TRP A 69 -14.55 11.44 -7.87
N HIS A 70 -15.22 10.40 -7.37
CA HIS A 70 -16.68 10.30 -7.35
C HIS A 70 -17.26 10.15 -5.95
N THR A 71 -16.44 9.77 -4.98
CA THR A 71 -16.88 9.51 -3.61
C THR A 71 -16.35 10.54 -2.64
N ARG A 72 -17.11 10.77 -1.56
CA ARG A 72 -16.64 11.51 -0.39
C ARG A 72 -16.69 10.55 0.80
N ARG A 73 -15.53 10.10 1.25
CA ARG A 73 -15.39 9.26 2.44
C ARG A 73 -14.85 10.08 3.60
N SER A 74 -15.28 9.73 4.81
CA SER A 74 -14.66 10.25 6.01
C SER A 74 -13.24 9.69 6.17
N LEU A 75 -12.38 10.37 6.92
CA LEU A 75 -11.03 9.86 7.22
C LEU A 75 -11.09 8.51 7.97
N GLN A 76 -12.10 8.31 8.82
CA GLN A 76 -12.32 7.09 9.56
C GLN A 76 -12.68 5.92 8.63
N ASP A 77 -13.55 6.17 7.64
CA ASP A 77 -13.89 5.16 6.63
C ASP A 77 -12.69 4.79 5.78
N LEU A 78 -11.92 5.77 5.31
CA LEU A 78 -10.70 5.53 4.54
C LEU A 78 -9.69 4.71 5.34
N SER A 79 -9.51 5.03 6.63
CA SER A 79 -8.59 4.31 7.51
C SER A 79 -9.00 2.85 7.70
N ARG A 80 -10.31 2.58 7.83
CA ARG A 80 -10.85 1.22 7.87
C ARG A 80 -10.62 0.49 6.56
N MET A 81 -10.97 1.11 5.43
CA MET A 81 -10.80 0.50 4.11
C MET A 81 -9.34 0.18 3.82
N VAL A 82 -8.41 1.08 4.16
CA VAL A 82 -6.97 0.83 4.00
C VAL A 82 -6.52 -0.36 4.84
N ARG A 83 -6.98 -0.46 6.10
CA ARG A 83 -6.69 -1.62 6.95
C ARG A 83 -7.19 -2.92 6.32
N ASP A 84 -8.40 -2.92 5.75
CA ASP A 84 -9.00 -4.10 5.11
C ASP A 84 -8.25 -4.53 3.84
N GLU A 85 -7.48 -3.63 3.21
CA GLU A 85 -6.64 -3.93 2.04
C GLU A 85 -5.21 -4.36 2.40
N LEU A 86 -4.78 -4.24 3.66
CA LEU A 86 -3.42 -4.57 4.05
C LEU A 86 -3.15 -6.08 3.90
N PRO A 87 -1.92 -6.46 3.48
CA PRO A 87 -1.47 -7.84 3.58
C PRO A 87 -1.46 -8.31 5.05
N SER A 88 -1.61 -9.61 5.25
CA SER A 88 -1.87 -10.23 6.56
C SER A 88 -0.81 -9.89 7.62
N GLY A 89 0.46 -9.91 7.23
CA GLY A 89 1.57 -9.53 8.10
C GLY A 89 1.51 -8.06 8.49
N PHE A 90 1.20 -7.17 7.55
CA PHE A 90 1.11 -5.73 7.81
C PHE A 90 -0.16 -5.33 8.56
N ALA A 91 -1.27 -6.04 8.40
CA ALA A 91 -2.45 -5.86 9.24
C ALA A 91 -2.10 -6.13 10.71
N THR A 92 -1.32 -7.18 10.97
CA THR A 92 -0.80 -7.49 12.31
C THR A 92 0.17 -6.40 12.80
N LEU A 93 1.10 -5.94 11.96
CA LEU A 93 2.00 -4.83 12.33
C LEU A 93 1.26 -3.51 12.60
N PHE A 94 0.18 -3.24 11.88
CA PHE A 94 -0.66 -2.06 12.06
C PHE A 94 -1.27 -2.05 13.46
N GLU A 95 -1.80 -3.20 13.92
CA GLU A 95 -2.32 -3.37 15.28
C GLU A 95 -1.22 -3.18 16.33
N LEU A 96 -0.04 -3.76 16.13
CA LEU A 96 1.10 -3.59 17.04
C LEU A 96 1.58 -2.14 17.13
N LYS A 97 1.51 -1.37 16.03
CA LYS A 97 1.92 0.03 15.99
C LYS A 97 0.92 0.96 16.68
N LEU A 98 -0.37 0.62 16.65
CA LEU A 98 -1.40 1.32 17.45
C LEU A 98 -1.12 1.21 18.95
N ASP A 99 -0.55 0.08 19.40
CA ASP A 99 -0.06 -0.11 20.76
C ASP A 99 1.29 0.59 21.04
N HIS A 100 1.70 1.55 20.18
CA HIS A 100 2.95 2.31 20.26
C HIS A 100 4.24 1.47 20.28
N ARG A 101 4.20 0.23 19.79
CA ARG A 101 5.41 -0.60 19.71
C ARG A 101 6.25 -0.20 18.49
N SER A 102 7.51 0.14 18.73
CA SER A 102 8.52 0.32 17.68
C SER A 102 8.92 -1.03 17.08
N PHE A 103 9.39 -1.05 15.83
CA PHE A 103 10.00 -2.25 15.23
C PHE A 103 11.44 -2.51 15.74
N THR A 104 11.91 -1.75 16.74
CA THR A 104 13.22 -1.95 17.36
C THR A 104 13.35 -3.39 17.90
N GLY A 105 14.46 -4.05 17.58
CA GLY A 105 14.75 -5.42 18.02
C GLY A 105 14.32 -6.53 17.05
N TRP A 106 13.60 -6.20 15.97
CA TRP A 106 13.29 -7.17 14.91
C TRP A 106 14.55 -7.58 14.16
N ARG A 107 14.75 -8.90 14.05
CA ARG A 107 15.86 -9.48 13.28
C ARG A 107 15.53 -9.48 11.80
N ALA A 108 16.57 -9.50 10.96
CA ALA A 108 16.38 -9.57 9.51
C ALA A 108 15.66 -10.86 9.07
N GLU A 109 15.88 -11.98 9.77
CA GLU A 109 15.19 -13.25 9.50
C GLU A 109 13.68 -13.16 9.71
N ASP A 110 13.24 -12.50 10.79
CA ASP A 110 11.82 -12.32 11.10
C ASP A 110 11.14 -11.29 10.19
N ALA A 111 11.89 -10.27 9.75
CA ALA A 111 11.39 -9.22 8.88
C ALA A 111 11.31 -9.66 7.41
N ARG A 112 12.16 -10.60 6.95
CA ARG A 112 12.24 -11.03 5.54
C ARG A 112 10.88 -11.46 4.96
N PRO A 113 10.09 -12.35 5.61
CA PRO A 113 8.79 -12.76 5.07
C PRO A 113 7.82 -11.60 4.85
N LEU A 114 7.88 -10.59 5.73
CA LEU A 114 7.05 -9.39 5.62
C LEU A 114 7.52 -8.52 4.44
N ILE A 115 8.82 -8.36 4.22
CA ILE A 115 9.32 -7.64 3.04
C ILE A 115 8.94 -8.36 1.73
N ASP A 116 8.97 -9.69 1.71
CA ASP A 116 8.56 -10.48 0.55
C ASP A 116 7.05 -10.37 0.29
N GLU A 117 6.23 -10.41 1.34
CA GLU A 117 4.78 -10.17 1.26
C GLU A 117 4.49 -8.75 0.73
N ALA A 118 5.20 -7.73 1.23
CA ALA A 118 5.08 -6.35 0.76
C ALA A 118 5.43 -6.23 -0.73
N ARG A 119 6.50 -6.90 -1.19
CA ARG A 119 6.91 -6.90 -2.60
C ARG A 119 5.82 -7.51 -3.49
N ALA A 120 5.28 -8.67 -3.09
CA ALA A 120 4.20 -9.31 -3.84
C ALA A 120 2.95 -8.43 -3.90
N PHE A 121 2.61 -7.77 -2.79
CA PHE A 121 1.48 -6.85 -2.71
C PHE A 121 1.63 -5.64 -3.64
N VAL A 122 2.79 -4.96 -3.60
CA VAL A 122 3.09 -3.81 -4.47
C VAL A 122 3.01 -4.21 -5.94
N ALA A 123 3.63 -5.34 -6.31
CA ALA A 123 3.58 -5.84 -7.68
C ALA A 123 2.15 -6.14 -8.16
N ALA A 124 1.33 -6.75 -7.29
CA ALA A 124 -0.06 -7.06 -7.62
C ALA A 124 -0.92 -5.80 -7.85
N VAL A 125 -0.77 -4.78 -7.00
CA VAL A 125 -1.50 -3.51 -7.13
C VAL A 125 -1.01 -2.73 -8.35
N ARG A 126 0.30 -2.73 -8.64
CA ARG A 126 0.87 -2.14 -9.85
C ARG A 126 0.25 -2.74 -11.12
N ALA A 127 0.18 -4.07 -11.20
CA ALA A 127 -0.47 -4.75 -12.32
C ALA A 127 -1.98 -4.46 -12.41
N GLU A 128 -2.65 -4.10 -11.33
CA GLU A 128 -4.04 -3.64 -11.34
C GLU A 128 -4.16 -2.22 -11.91
N VAL A 129 -3.31 -1.28 -11.47
CA VAL A 129 -3.25 0.08 -12.02
C VAL A 129 -2.94 0.05 -13.52
N GLU A 130 -1.96 -0.74 -13.96
CA GLU A 130 -1.60 -0.88 -15.39
C GLU A 130 -2.75 -1.42 -16.25
N ARG A 131 -3.61 -2.28 -15.69
CA ARG A 131 -4.82 -2.76 -16.39
C ARG A 131 -5.91 -1.71 -16.48
N CYS A 132 -5.97 -0.79 -15.52
CA CYS A 132 -6.93 0.31 -15.49
C CYS A 132 -6.45 1.54 -16.26
N ALA A 133 -5.15 1.69 -16.49
CA ALA A 133 -4.59 2.76 -17.28
C ALA A 133 -5.04 2.63 -18.76
N PRO A 134 -5.38 3.75 -19.43
CA PRO A 134 -5.71 3.73 -20.83
C PRO A 134 -4.50 3.23 -21.63
N LYS A 135 -4.67 2.13 -22.37
CA LYS A 135 -3.61 1.67 -23.29
C LYS A 135 -3.39 2.77 -24.34
N PRO A 136 -2.13 3.14 -24.66
CA PRO A 136 -1.90 3.93 -25.85
C PRO A 136 -2.51 3.17 -27.03
N GLY A 137 -3.35 3.85 -27.80
CA GLY A 137 -3.94 3.28 -29.01
C GLY A 137 -2.84 2.89 -30.01
N PRO A 138 -3.13 1.93 -30.91
CA PRO A 138 -2.19 1.54 -31.97
C PRO A 138 -1.81 2.72 -32.88
#